data_AF-A0A7C5DI39-F1
#
_entry.id   AF-A0A7C5DI39-F1
#
_cell.length_a   1.000
_cell.length_b   1.000
_cell.length_c   1.000
_cell.angle_alpha   90.00
_cell.angle_beta   90.00
_cell.angle_gamma   90.00
#
_symmetry.space_group_name_H-M   'P 1'
#
loop_
_entity.id
_entity.type
_entity.pdbx_description
1 polymer ?
#
loop_
_entity_poly.entity_id
_entity_poly.type
_entity_poly.pdbx_seq_one_letter_code
_entity_poly.pdbx_strand_id
1 'polypeptide(L)'
;MKGFLFSPRNQLIVYILIIFNGPFIMCQYYLQPLIRKISQFSYNLAGFEIQIVPVAVITFVILIISLTIKKLNRLRISALLFIFFIIFIGQQISDFYMGNSLFDIQSNWHYIAYTIFSYLMFRYLSYRKNSPVRIILYTFLAATLISTLDESFQMKMTNRVFDISDIVKDMLGAVIGLIFVFFIYENGKIIKHGWHFRYRKIKDYFKNPVSLLFLELVFTILFLFFSSVLTEKNVRINSIYISLLVFVIFFLFFHFSRSKIVKYFLLLLVLAQLISFGIFSRKNIVYNSPNLTIYKGIPIPYFDIMFFENGLFRIVDKKTFFQTRDLEIINSHTNDILLIGSGETGKGGGGFPKKEEMQFYINDIKKRCVQVLILKNKNAVTMFNKLKKQKKRVVFILHHEK
;
A
#
# COMPACT_ATOMS: atom_id res chain seq x y z
N MET A 1 30.08 11.28 29.83
CA MET A 1 29.22 10.29 29.14
C MET A 1 27.86 10.83 28.69
N LYS A 2 27.11 11.60 29.50
CA LYS A 2 25.79 12.15 29.11
C LYS A 2 25.83 13.06 27.84
N GLY A 3 26.89 13.82 27.60
CA GLY A 3 26.98 14.62 26.36
C GLY A 3 27.14 13.79 25.06
N PHE A 4 27.76 12.61 25.15
CA PHE A 4 28.04 11.76 23.99
C PHE A 4 26.79 11.01 23.53
N LEU A 5 26.12 10.28 24.44
CA LEU A 5 24.93 9.46 24.10
C LEU A 5 23.74 10.30 23.61
N PHE A 6 23.63 11.56 24.07
CA PHE A 6 22.51 12.43 23.73
C PHE A 6 22.78 13.35 22.54
N SER A 7 23.93 13.22 21.87
CA SER A 7 24.19 13.98 20.64
C SER A 7 23.23 13.52 19.51
N PRO A 8 22.72 14.43 18.66
CA PRO A 8 21.79 14.06 17.57
C PRO A 8 22.35 12.98 16.64
N ARG A 9 23.67 12.98 16.40
CA ARG A 9 24.36 11.95 15.61
C ARG A 9 24.27 10.58 16.27
N ASN A 10 24.60 10.49 17.56
CA ASN A 10 24.62 9.20 18.25
C ASN A 10 23.21 8.65 18.46
N GLN A 11 22.23 9.51 18.74
CA GLN A 11 20.82 9.11 18.77
C GLN A 11 20.36 8.51 17.45
N LEU A 12 20.70 9.14 16.32
CA LEU A 12 20.39 8.62 15.00
C LEU A 12 21.07 7.27 14.73
N ILE A 13 22.38 7.15 15.01
CA ILE A 13 23.13 5.90 14.78
C ILE A 13 22.56 4.76 15.63
N VAL A 14 22.33 4.99 16.92
CA VAL A 14 21.74 3.99 17.82
C VAL A 14 20.36 3.58 17.31
N TYR A 15 19.56 4.52 16.83
CA TYR A 15 18.24 4.21 16.30
C TYR A 15 18.28 3.41 14.99
N ILE A 16 19.21 3.73 14.08
CA ILE A 16 19.46 2.93 12.87
C ILE A 16 19.84 1.50 13.26
N LEU A 17 20.72 1.34 14.25
CA LEU A 17 21.08 0.00 14.76
C LEU A 17 19.87 -0.72 15.37
N ILE A 18 18.94 -0.02 16.02
CA ILE A 18 17.69 -0.61 16.53
C ILE A 18 16.79 -1.04 15.37
N ILE A 19 16.65 -0.23 14.32
CA ILE A 19 15.87 -0.60 13.12
C ILE A 19 16.43 -1.88 12.50
N PHE A 20 17.75 -1.98 12.33
CA PHE A 20 18.37 -3.20 11.79
C PHE A 20 18.24 -4.38 12.75
N ASN A 21 18.56 -4.23 14.03
CA ASN A 21 18.62 -5.37 14.97
C ASN A 21 17.24 -5.81 15.49
N GLY A 22 16.27 -4.89 15.54
CA GLY A 22 14.93 -5.13 16.09
C GLY A 22 14.22 -6.32 15.44
N PRO A 23 14.08 -6.35 14.10
CA PRO A 23 13.49 -7.47 13.38
C PRO A 23 14.20 -8.80 13.67
N PHE A 24 15.54 -8.83 13.76
CA PHE A 24 16.26 -10.06 14.09
C PHE A 24 15.93 -10.59 15.48
N ILE A 25 15.91 -9.72 16.49
CA ILE A 25 15.54 -10.10 17.87
C ILE A 25 14.08 -10.57 17.91
N MET A 26 13.17 -9.87 17.22
CA MET A 26 11.75 -10.24 17.19
C MET A 26 11.50 -11.57 16.46
N CYS A 27 12.23 -11.83 15.37
CA CYS A 27 12.10 -13.05 14.58
C CYS A 27 12.75 -14.28 15.25
N GLN A 28 13.84 -14.11 16.00
CA GLN A 28 14.53 -15.23 16.66
C GLN A 28 13.88 -15.69 17.98
N TYR A 29 13.21 -14.81 18.73
CA TYR A 29 12.85 -15.07 20.14
C TYR A 29 11.33 -15.12 20.44
N TYR A 30 10.50 -15.75 19.60
CA TYR A 30 9.06 -15.97 19.88
C TYR A 30 8.19 -14.69 20.04
N LEU A 31 8.73 -13.51 19.74
CA LEU A 31 8.02 -12.25 19.97
C LEU A 31 6.84 -12.07 19.02
N GLN A 32 6.94 -12.55 17.77
CA GLN A 32 5.85 -12.45 16.79
C GLN A 32 4.56 -13.18 17.25
N PRO A 33 4.60 -14.46 17.68
CA PRO A 33 3.44 -15.11 18.29
C PRO A 33 2.89 -14.36 19.51
N LEU A 34 3.75 -13.80 20.35
CA LEU A 34 3.32 -13.04 21.54
C LEU A 34 2.62 -11.74 21.15
N ILE A 35 3.20 -10.95 20.23
CA ILE A 35 2.61 -9.72 19.70
C ILE A 35 1.26 -10.02 19.04
N ARG A 36 1.17 -11.12 18.27
CA ARG A 36 -0.10 -11.56 17.68
C ARG A 36 -1.13 -11.93 18.74
N LYS A 37 -0.74 -12.64 19.80
CA LYS A 37 -1.65 -12.94 20.92
C LYS A 37 -2.12 -11.67 21.63
N ILE A 38 -1.23 -10.69 21.82
CA ILE A 38 -1.58 -9.39 22.41
C ILE A 38 -2.52 -8.60 21.49
N SER A 39 -2.26 -8.59 20.16
CA SER A 39 -3.11 -7.87 19.20
C SER A 39 -4.49 -8.49 19.02
N GLN A 40 -4.60 -9.80 19.21
CA GLN A 40 -5.87 -10.54 19.20
C GLN A 40 -6.56 -10.58 20.58
N PHE A 41 -5.94 -10.04 21.63
CA PHE A 41 -6.54 -10.05 22.96
C PHE A 41 -7.79 -9.17 22.99
N SER A 42 -8.93 -9.80 23.25
CA SER A 42 -10.24 -9.18 23.35
C SER A 42 -10.89 -9.48 24.71
N TYR A 43 -11.80 -8.61 25.13
CA TYR A 43 -12.67 -8.84 26.27
C TYR A 43 -14.13 -8.60 25.85
N ASN A 44 -15.04 -9.39 26.41
CA ASN A 44 -16.47 -9.24 26.17
C ASN A 44 -17.07 -8.26 27.17
N LEU A 45 -17.60 -7.14 26.69
CA LEU A 45 -18.32 -6.15 27.49
C LEU A 45 -19.72 -5.96 26.89
N ALA A 46 -20.77 -6.26 27.67
CA ALA A 46 -22.17 -6.16 27.23
C ALA A 46 -22.48 -6.90 25.91
N GLY A 47 -21.86 -8.07 25.69
CA GLY A 47 -22.03 -8.86 24.47
C GLY A 47 -21.22 -8.38 23.26
N PHE A 48 -20.44 -7.31 23.39
CA PHE A 48 -19.51 -6.86 22.37
C PHE A 48 -18.09 -7.35 22.67
N GLU A 49 -17.45 -7.95 21.67
CA GLU A 49 -16.03 -8.31 21.73
C GLU A 49 -15.18 -7.07 21.40
N ILE A 50 -14.50 -6.53 22.42
CA ILE A 50 -13.66 -5.33 22.29
C ILE A 50 -12.19 -5.75 22.31
N GLN A 51 -11.46 -5.44 21.24
CA GLN A 51 -10.00 -5.64 21.18
C GLN A 51 -9.28 -4.60 22.03
N ILE A 52 -8.31 -5.02 22.85
CA ILE A 52 -7.61 -4.11 23.79
C ILE A 52 -6.69 -3.12 23.07
N VAL A 53 -5.97 -3.57 22.03
CA VAL A 53 -4.99 -2.72 21.33
C VAL A 53 -5.62 -1.44 20.77
N PRO A 54 -6.75 -1.47 20.03
CA PRO A 54 -7.46 -0.26 19.61
C PRO A 54 -7.80 0.68 20.78
N VAL A 55 -8.29 0.14 21.90
CA VAL A 55 -8.66 0.94 23.08
C VAL A 55 -7.43 1.64 23.69
N ALA A 56 -6.32 0.92 23.83
CA ALA A 56 -5.07 1.47 24.34
C ALA A 56 -4.53 2.58 23.42
N VAL A 57 -4.56 2.36 22.10
CA VAL A 57 -4.15 3.37 21.10
C VAL A 57 -5.05 4.59 21.14
N ILE A 58 -6.37 4.43 21.16
CA ILE A 58 -7.33 5.56 21.24
C ILE A 58 -7.10 6.36 22.53
N THR A 59 -6.93 5.67 23.67
CA THR A 59 -6.67 6.32 24.97
C THR A 59 -5.36 7.11 24.95
N PHE A 60 -4.30 6.52 24.40
CA PHE A 60 -3.02 7.20 24.23
C PHE A 60 -3.13 8.43 23.32
N VAL A 61 -3.84 8.32 22.20
CA VAL A 61 -4.07 9.44 21.27
C VAL A 61 -4.88 10.55 21.95
N ILE A 62 -5.94 10.23 22.69
CA ILE A 62 -6.73 11.21 23.47
C ILE A 62 -5.85 11.92 24.50
N LEU A 63 -4.99 11.18 25.21
CA LEU A 63 -4.05 11.76 26.17
C LEU A 63 -3.04 12.71 25.51
N ILE A 64 -2.45 12.31 24.37
CA ILE A 64 -1.53 13.18 23.64
C ILE A 64 -2.26 14.43 23.12
N ILE A 65 -3.48 14.29 22.60
CA ILE A 65 -4.28 15.43 22.14
C ILE A 65 -4.61 16.35 23.31
N SER A 66 -5.03 15.82 24.47
CA SER A 66 -5.38 16.65 25.64
C SER A 66 -4.17 17.44 26.16
N LEU A 67 -2.98 16.82 26.19
CA LEU A 67 -1.73 17.47 26.56
C LEU A 67 -1.24 18.50 25.54
N THR A 68 -1.62 18.35 24.27
CA THR A 68 -1.14 19.21 23.17
C THR A 68 -2.19 20.16 22.61
N ILE A 69 -3.44 20.12 23.10
CA ILE A 69 -4.59 20.83 22.52
C ILE A 69 -4.34 22.33 22.40
N LYS A 70 -3.70 22.94 23.41
CA LYS A 70 -3.34 24.37 23.42
C LYS A 70 -2.32 24.75 22.35
N LYS A 71 -1.60 23.77 21.80
CA LYS A 71 -0.61 23.95 20.72
C LYS A 71 -1.18 23.58 19.35
N LEU A 72 -2.39 23.04 19.25
CA LEU A 72 -2.98 22.67 17.97
C LEU A 72 -3.55 23.92 17.28
N ASN A 73 -3.16 24.13 16.03
CA ASN A 73 -3.78 25.10 15.14
C ASN A 73 -4.38 24.36 13.93
N ARG A 74 -5.13 25.09 13.09
CA ARG A 74 -5.80 24.50 11.91
C ARG A 74 -4.82 23.75 11.01
N LEU A 75 -3.63 24.29 10.78
CA LEU A 75 -2.60 23.64 9.96
C LEU A 75 -2.15 22.29 10.56
N ARG A 76 -1.87 22.25 11.86
CA ARG A 76 -1.48 21.01 12.57
C ARG A 76 -2.57 19.96 12.54
N ILE A 77 -3.83 20.37 12.75
CA ILE A 77 -4.98 19.46 12.69
C ILE A 77 -5.15 18.91 11.26
N SER A 78 -5.10 19.77 10.23
CA SER A 78 -5.17 19.33 8.84
C SER A 78 -4.02 18.40 8.46
N ALA A 79 -2.80 18.67 8.93
CA ALA A 79 -1.66 17.79 8.70
C ALA A 79 -1.80 16.43 9.40
N LEU A 80 -2.32 16.39 10.64
CA LEU A 80 -2.62 15.15 11.34
C LEU A 80 -3.68 14.32 10.61
N LEU A 81 -4.79 14.95 10.21
CA LEU A 81 -5.84 14.28 9.42
C LEU A 81 -5.30 13.75 8.10
N PHE A 82 -4.42 14.52 7.45
CA PHE A 82 -3.76 14.09 6.21
C PHE A 82 -2.83 12.90 6.42
N ILE A 83 -2.06 12.87 7.53
CA ILE A 83 -1.24 11.70 7.90
C ILE A 83 -2.12 10.47 8.12
N PHE A 84 -3.21 10.59 8.88
CA PHE A 84 -4.15 9.47 9.08
C PHE A 84 -4.75 8.99 7.75
N PHE A 85 -5.09 9.92 6.86
CA PHE A 85 -5.58 9.59 5.52
C PHE A 85 -4.54 8.84 4.68
N ILE A 86 -3.27 9.25 4.72
CA ILE A 86 -2.18 8.54 4.03
C ILE A 86 -1.99 7.13 4.60
N ILE A 87 -1.97 6.97 5.93
CA ILE A 87 -1.87 5.65 6.57
C ILE A 87 -3.04 4.76 6.16
N PHE A 88 -4.27 5.31 6.16
CA PHE A 88 -5.45 4.60 5.69
C PHE A 88 -5.32 4.17 4.23
N ILE A 89 -4.88 5.05 3.33
CA ILE A 89 -4.62 4.68 1.93
C ILE A 89 -3.54 3.61 1.84
N GLY A 90 -2.45 3.76 2.57
CA GLY A 90 -1.35 2.79 2.61
C GLY A 90 -1.82 1.39 3.01
N GLN A 91 -2.64 1.31 4.06
CA GLN A 91 -3.26 0.05 4.51
C GLN A 91 -4.27 -0.49 3.50
N GLN A 92 -5.04 0.37 2.83
CA GLN A 92 -5.99 -0.09 1.81
C GLN A 92 -5.29 -0.60 0.56
N ILE A 93 -4.13 -0.05 0.20
CA ILE A 93 -3.33 -0.48 -0.95
C ILE A 93 -2.58 -1.77 -0.63
N SER A 94 -1.81 -1.76 0.46
CA SER A 94 -1.01 -2.91 0.87
C SER A 94 -1.88 -4.09 1.30
N ASP A 95 -1.28 -5.30 1.26
CA ASP A 95 -1.69 -6.38 2.14
C ASP A 95 -3.13 -6.91 1.96
N PHE A 96 -3.70 -6.83 0.73
CA PHE A 96 -5.06 -7.32 0.43
C PHE A 96 -5.28 -8.75 0.93
N TYR A 97 -4.37 -9.66 0.59
CA TYR A 97 -4.45 -11.07 0.99
C TYR A 97 -3.98 -11.32 2.42
N MET A 98 -3.32 -10.36 3.08
CA MET A 98 -2.88 -10.56 4.47
C MET A 98 -4.02 -10.31 5.47
N GLY A 99 -5.03 -9.52 5.10
CA GLY A 99 -6.17 -9.21 5.96
C GLY A 99 -5.79 -8.45 7.24
N ASN A 100 -4.60 -7.84 7.26
CA ASN A 100 -4.09 -7.13 8.43
C ASN A 100 -5.00 -5.94 8.75
N SER A 101 -5.40 -5.82 10.01
CA SER A 101 -6.14 -4.64 10.48
C SER A 101 -5.20 -3.44 10.65
N LEU A 102 -5.75 -2.23 10.67
CA LEU A 102 -5.01 -1.01 11.00
C LEU A 102 -4.44 -1.03 12.44
N PHE A 103 -4.89 -1.97 13.27
CA PHE A 103 -4.41 -2.16 14.64
C PHE A 103 -3.38 -3.27 14.77
N ASP A 104 -3.01 -3.92 13.66
CA ASP A 104 -1.90 -4.86 13.66
C ASP A 104 -0.59 -4.08 13.85
N ILE A 105 -0.10 -4.08 15.09
CA ILE A 105 1.11 -3.36 15.49
C ILE A 105 2.30 -3.79 14.63
N GLN A 106 2.38 -5.08 14.28
CA GLN A 106 3.49 -5.60 13.49
C GLN A 106 3.47 -5.00 12.08
N SER A 107 2.30 -4.98 11.44
CA SER A 107 2.13 -4.40 10.10
C SER A 107 2.39 -2.89 10.08
N ASN A 108 1.99 -2.18 11.13
CA ASN A 108 2.09 -0.72 11.21
C ASN A 108 3.42 -0.21 11.79
N TRP A 109 4.27 -1.11 12.30
CA TRP A 109 5.55 -0.76 12.91
C TRP A 109 6.46 0.01 11.96
N HIS A 110 6.46 -0.37 10.67
CA HIS A 110 7.20 0.32 9.61
C HIS A 110 6.93 1.83 9.58
N TYR A 111 5.65 2.22 9.63
CA TYR A 111 5.26 3.63 9.61
C TYR A 111 5.76 4.41 10.82
N ILE A 112 5.64 3.81 12.02
CA ILE A 112 6.05 4.43 13.28
C ILE A 112 7.57 4.53 13.35
N ALA A 113 8.27 3.43 13.04
CA ALA A 113 9.71 3.34 13.14
C ALA A 113 10.38 4.36 12.22
N TYR A 114 9.91 4.48 10.98
CA TYR A 114 10.47 5.43 10.03
C TYR A 114 9.99 6.88 10.24
N THR A 115 8.85 7.08 10.92
CA THR A 115 8.46 8.42 11.40
C THR A 115 9.45 8.96 12.44
N ILE A 116 9.83 8.12 13.41
CA ILE A 116 10.84 8.46 14.42
C ILE A 116 12.21 8.65 13.76
N PHE A 117 12.58 7.79 12.81
CA PHE A 117 13.81 7.95 12.02
C PHE A 117 13.86 9.32 11.35
N SER A 118 12.80 9.73 10.64
CA SER A 118 12.73 11.04 9.99
C SER A 118 12.88 12.20 10.96
N TYR A 119 12.32 12.09 12.16
CA TYR A 119 12.51 13.09 13.21
C TYR A 119 13.97 13.19 13.69
N LEU A 120 14.63 12.05 13.94
CA LEU A 120 16.03 12.02 14.36
C LEU A 120 16.97 12.50 13.25
N MET A 121 16.71 12.11 12.01
CA MET A 121 17.44 12.55 10.83
C MET A 121 17.28 14.07 10.62
N PHE A 122 16.05 14.60 10.78
CA PHE A 122 15.80 16.05 10.78
C PHE A 122 16.62 16.77 11.84
N ARG A 123 16.66 16.28 13.08
CA ARG A 123 17.46 16.91 14.15
C ARG A 123 18.95 16.91 13.83
N TYR A 124 19.48 15.78 13.38
CA TYR A 124 20.89 15.65 13.00
C TYR A 124 21.26 16.59 11.85
N LEU A 125 20.47 16.61 10.77
CA LEU A 125 20.77 17.43 9.59
C LEU A 125 20.51 18.91 9.83
N SER A 126 19.53 19.28 10.66
CA SER A 126 19.29 20.66 11.08
C SER A 126 20.43 21.18 11.95
N TYR A 127 20.98 20.36 12.85
CA TYR A 127 22.19 20.70 13.60
C TYR A 127 23.39 20.98 12.68
N ARG A 128 23.46 20.28 11.54
CA ARG A 128 24.46 20.50 10.48
C ARG A 128 24.11 21.68 9.54
N LYS A 129 23.08 22.47 9.85
CA LYS A 129 22.62 23.63 9.07
C LYS A 129 22.23 23.29 7.61
N ASN A 130 21.76 22.07 7.36
CA ASN A 130 21.26 21.71 6.03
C ASN A 130 19.95 22.43 5.71
N SER A 131 19.73 22.73 4.43
CA SER A 131 18.46 23.29 3.97
C SER A 131 17.33 22.25 4.07
N PRO A 132 16.06 22.67 4.24
CA PRO A 132 14.91 21.76 4.32
C PRO A 132 14.84 20.76 3.15
N VAL A 133 15.19 21.21 1.94
CA VAL A 133 15.26 20.38 0.73
C VAL A 133 16.26 19.23 0.89
N ARG A 134 17.48 19.52 1.38
CA ARG A 134 18.50 18.49 1.62
C ARG A 134 18.08 17.54 2.73
N ILE A 135 17.39 18.05 3.76
CA ILE A 135 16.87 17.22 4.85
C ILE A 135 15.85 16.21 4.30
N ILE A 136 14.88 16.67 3.52
CA ILE A 136 13.87 15.81 2.88
C ILE A 136 14.55 14.74 2.02
N LEU A 137 15.38 15.17 1.07
CA LEU A 137 16.04 14.26 0.13
C LEU A 137 16.93 13.22 0.83
N TYR A 138 17.79 13.65 1.76
CA TYR A 138 18.70 12.73 2.45
C TYR A 138 17.96 11.78 3.39
N THR A 139 16.87 12.22 4.02
CA THR A 139 16.04 11.36 4.84
C THR A 139 15.37 10.29 4.00
N PHE A 140 14.78 10.68 2.86
CA PHE A 140 14.14 9.76 1.92
C PHE A 140 15.13 8.73 1.38
N LEU A 141 16.27 9.17 0.84
CA LEU A 141 17.31 8.28 0.30
C LEU A 141 17.91 7.36 1.36
N ALA A 142 18.16 7.87 2.57
CA ALA A 142 18.67 7.05 3.66
C ALA A 142 17.64 6.01 4.12
N ALA A 143 16.35 6.37 4.20
CA ALA A 143 15.29 5.42 4.54
C ALA A 143 15.21 4.28 3.52
N THR A 144 15.20 4.60 2.22
CA THR A 144 15.21 3.60 1.14
C THR A 144 16.43 2.68 1.24
N LEU A 145 17.63 3.25 1.46
CA LEU A 145 18.86 2.47 1.56
C LEU A 145 18.85 1.54 2.78
N ILE A 146 18.50 2.06 3.96
CA ILE A 146 18.45 1.28 5.20
C ILE A 146 17.45 0.13 5.07
N SER A 147 16.25 0.42 4.55
CA SER A 147 15.20 -0.58 4.39
C SER A 147 15.58 -1.65 3.36
N THR A 148 16.16 -1.24 2.22
CA THR A 148 16.65 -2.20 1.21
C THR A 148 17.73 -3.13 1.78
N LEU A 149 18.64 -2.59 2.60
CA LEU A 149 19.66 -3.39 3.27
C LEU A 149 19.02 -4.34 4.29
N ASP A 150 18.07 -3.88 5.10
CA ASP A 150 17.38 -4.70 6.09
C ASP A 150 16.70 -5.91 5.43
N GLU A 151 15.85 -5.70 4.42
CA GLU A 151 15.20 -6.79 3.68
C GLU A 151 16.22 -7.73 3.00
N SER A 152 17.33 -7.19 2.47
CA SER A 152 18.40 -7.99 1.87
C SER A 152 19.12 -8.89 2.90
N PHE A 153 19.33 -8.39 4.12
CA PHE A 153 19.93 -9.17 5.20
C PHE A 153 18.95 -10.19 5.76
N GLN A 154 17.68 -9.81 5.95
CA GLN A 154 16.64 -10.73 6.42
C GLN A 154 16.44 -11.92 5.48
N MET A 155 16.52 -11.71 4.17
CA MET A 155 16.48 -12.79 3.17
C MET A 155 17.61 -13.82 3.33
N LYS A 156 18.78 -13.41 3.84
CA LYS A 156 19.92 -14.33 4.06
C LYS A 156 19.82 -15.08 5.40
N MET A 157 19.21 -14.45 6.40
CA MET A 157 19.17 -14.97 7.77
C MET A 157 17.93 -15.82 8.04
N THR A 158 16.82 -15.50 7.38
CA THR A 158 15.53 -16.15 7.57
C THR A 158 15.10 -16.73 6.23
N ASN A 159 14.36 -17.84 6.22
CA ASN A 159 13.71 -18.35 5.01
C ASN A 159 12.57 -17.42 4.52
N ARG A 160 12.67 -16.12 4.80
CA ARG A 160 11.71 -15.08 4.42
C ARG A 160 11.94 -14.69 2.97
N VAL A 161 10.83 -14.41 2.31
CA VAL A 161 10.83 -13.87 0.96
C VAL A 161 11.07 -12.36 1.03
N PHE A 162 12.08 -11.86 0.32
CA PHE A 162 12.35 -10.42 0.18
C PHE A 162 11.10 -9.67 -0.29
N ASP A 163 10.55 -8.76 0.52
CA ASP A 163 9.31 -8.06 0.19
C ASP A 163 9.57 -6.59 -0.15
N ILE A 164 9.41 -6.22 -1.43
CA ILE A 164 9.56 -4.81 -1.84
C ILE A 164 8.48 -3.95 -1.18
N SER A 165 7.28 -4.49 -0.92
CA SER A 165 6.19 -3.75 -0.29
C SER A 165 6.62 -3.19 1.06
N ASP A 166 7.38 -3.95 1.85
CA ASP A 166 7.87 -3.51 3.15
C ASP A 166 8.91 -2.39 3.02
N ILE A 167 9.76 -2.44 1.99
CA ILE A 167 10.66 -1.31 1.67
C ILE A 167 9.87 -0.04 1.41
N VAL A 168 8.77 -0.14 0.67
CA VAL A 168 7.95 1.03 0.37
C VAL A 168 7.13 1.49 1.57
N LYS A 169 6.71 0.59 2.47
CA LYS A 169 6.06 0.96 3.74
C LYS A 169 7.01 1.79 4.62
N ASP A 170 8.29 1.42 4.66
CA ASP A 170 9.33 2.19 5.35
C ASP A 170 9.54 3.57 4.72
N MET A 171 9.62 3.64 3.39
CA MET A 171 9.67 4.91 2.66
C MET A 171 8.45 5.79 2.96
N LEU A 172 7.25 5.19 3.03
CA LEU A 172 6.02 5.92 3.35
C LEU A 172 6.03 6.42 4.79
N GLY A 173 6.51 5.61 5.74
CA GLY A 173 6.76 6.01 7.11
C GLY A 173 7.72 7.19 7.20
N ALA A 174 8.78 7.20 6.40
CA ALA A 174 9.74 8.30 6.35
C ALA A 174 9.09 9.59 5.83
N VAL A 175 8.29 9.51 4.75
CA VAL A 175 7.53 10.65 4.19
C VAL A 175 6.49 11.17 5.19
N ILE A 176 5.74 10.28 5.86
CA ILE A 176 4.81 10.65 6.94
C ILE A 176 5.56 11.40 8.06
N GLY A 177 6.73 10.90 8.45
CA GLY A 177 7.57 11.56 9.44
C GLY A 177 8.06 12.93 9.00
N LEU A 178 8.41 13.11 7.73
CA LEU A 178 8.77 14.43 7.18
C LEU A 178 7.57 15.38 7.17
N ILE A 179 6.36 14.91 6.83
CA ILE A 179 5.12 15.70 6.93
C ILE A 179 4.89 16.12 8.39
N PHE A 180 5.02 15.19 9.33
CA PHE A 180 4.90 15.47 10.76
C PHE A 180 5.92 16.54 11.21
N VAL A 181 7.18 16.36 10.85
CA VAL A 181 8.26 17.31 11.18
C VAL A 181 7.96 18.70 10.62
N PHE A 182 7.67 18.82 9.33
CA PHE A 182 7.60 20.14 8.70
C PHE A 182 6.29 20.88 8.91
N PHE A 183 5.16 20.18 9.02
CA PHE A 183 3.84 20.80 9.17
C PHE A 183 3.37 20.82 10.63
N ILE A 184 3.74 19.84 11.45
CA ILE A 184 3.32 19.76 12.85
C ILE A 184 4.40 20.35 13.76
N TYR A 185 5.60 19.76 13.77
CA TYR A 185 6.68 20.19 14.68
C TYR A 185 7.17 21.61 14.35
N GLU A 186 7.61 21.86 13.11
CA GLU A 186 8.06 23.17 12.62
C GLU A 186 6.92 24.14 12.30
N ASN A 187 5.66 23.74 12.46
CA ASN A 187 4.47 24.56 12.22
C ASN A 187 4.44 25.22 10.82
N GLY A 188 4.77 24.47 9.78
CA GLY A 188 4.69 24.96 8.40
C GLY A 188 5.73 26.01 8.04
N LYS A 189 6.91 26.06 8.67
CA LYS A 189 7.95 27.01 8.25
C LYS A 189 8.32 26.88 6.76
N ILE A 190 8.25 25.67 6.19
CA ILE A 190 8.57 25.42 4.77
C ILE A 190 7.58 26.04 3.77
N ILE A 191 6.37 26.40 4.22
CA ILE A 191 5.31 26.98 3.38
C ILE A 191 5.20 28.51 3.51
N LYS A 192 6.08 29.16 4.30
CA LYS A 192 6.04 30.63 4.49
C LYS A 192 6.17 31.41 3.18
N HIS A 193 6.85 30.85 2.19
CA HIS A 193 7.01 31.46 0.86
C HIS A 193 5.98 30.96 -0.17
N GLY A 194 4.87 30.38 0.30
CA GLY A 194 3.78 29.90 -0.54
C GLY A 194 3.76 28.39 -0.78
N TRP A 195 2.62 27.91 -1.30
CA TRP A 195 2.36 26.51 -1.63
C TRP A 195 2.50 26.32 -3.15
N HIS A 196 3.73 26.06 -3.60
CA HIS A 196 4.01 25.89 -5.02
C HIS A 196 4.49 24.47 -5.30
N PHE A 197 3.60 23.66 -5.89
CA PHE A 197 3.88 22.29 -6.31
C PHE A 197 4.35 22.18 -7.77
N ARG A 198 4.19 23.24 -8.58
CA ARG A 198 4.51 23.22 -10.02
C ARG A 198 5.46 24.35 -10.40
N TYR A 199 6.48 24.02 -11.18
CA TYR A 199 7.51 24.93 -11.67
C TYR A 199 7.69 24.83 -13.18
N ARG A 200 8.20 25.92 -13.78
CA ARG A 200 8.48 25.99 -15.22
C ARG A 200 9.71 25.17 -15.61
N LYS A 201 10.72 25.09 -14.75
CA LYS A 201 11.94 24.29 -15.00
C LYS A 201 11.95 23.07 -14.07
N ILE A 202 12.33 21.91 -14.59
CA ILE A 202 12.38 20.64 -13.83
C ILE A 202 13.29 20.77 -12.59
N LYS A 203 14.44 21.43 -12.73
CA LYS A 203 15.39 21.64 -11.63
C LYS A 203 14.82 22.42 -10.43
N ASP A 204 13.75 23.19 -10.62
CA ASP A 204 13.18 24.02 -9.56
C ASP A 204 12.29 23.18 -8.61
N TYR A 205 11.76 22.04 -9.06
CA TYR A 205 11.03 21.09 -8.20
C TYR A 205 11.94 20.56 -7.08
N PHE A 206 13.21 20.32 -7.39
CA PHE A 206 14.24 19.87 -6.44
C PHE A 206 14.84 20.99 -5.59
N LYS A 207 14.40 22.25 -5.77
CA LYS A 207 14.83 23.40 -4.95
C LYS A 207 13.77 23.84 -3.95
N ASN A 208 12.53 23.40 -4.10
CA ASN A 208 11.45 23.73 -3.20
C ASN A 208 11.10 22.51 -2.32
N PRO A 209 11.11 22.66 -0.98
CA PRO A 209 10.89 21.53 -0.07
C PRO A 209 9.48 20.95 -0.17
N VAL A 210 8.46 21.80 -0.36
CA VAL A 210 7.05 21.37 -0.47
C VAL A 210 6.85 20.56 -1.74
N SER A 211 7.42 21.01 -2.86
CA SER A 211 7.36 20.31 -4.13
C SER A 211 8.09 18.97 -4.11
N LEU A 212 9.28 18.92 -3.51
CA LEU A 212 10.04 17.69 -3.38
C LEU A 212 9.28 16.66 -2.54
N LEU A 213 8.80 17.06 -1.36
CA LEU A 213 8.04 16.19 -0.46
C LEU A 213 6.76 15.67 -1.12
N PHE A 214 6.08 16.49 -1.91
CA PHE A 214 4.91 16.07 -2.69
C PHE A 214 5.28 14.99 -3.73
N LEU A 215 6.38 15.18 -4.48
CA LEU A 215 6.82 14.20 -5.47
C LEU A 215 7.26 12.89 -4.82
N GLU A 216 7.96 12.94 -3.69
CA GLU A 216 8.34 11.77 -2.89
C GLU A 216 7.10 11.02 -2.38
N LEU A 217 6.08 11.73 -1.88
CA LEU A 217 4.81 11.13 -1.47
C LEU A 217 4.11 10.43 -2.63
N VAL A 218 3.97 11.09 -3.79
CA VAL A 218 3.32 10.48 -4.96
C VAL A 218 4.10 9.26 -5.44
N PHE A 219 5.43 9.36 -5.55
CA PHE A 219 6.26 8.24 -5.94
C PHE A 219 6.09 7.06 -4.98
N THR A 220 6.09 7.31 -3.68
CA THR A 220 5.96 6.27 -2.65
C THR A 220 4.58 5.59 -2.69
N ILE A 221 3.49 6.34 -2.89
CA ILE A 221 2.15 5.76 -3.03
C ILE A 221 2.05 4.90 -4.29
N LEU A 222 2.56 5.38 -5.42
CA LEU A 222 2.59 4.60 -6.66
C LEU A 222 3.43 3.33 -6.49
N PHE A 223 4.59 3.44 -5.84
CA PHE A 223 5.47 2.32 -5.61
C PHE A 223 4.85 1.30 -4.66
N LEU A 224 4.12 1.74 -3.63
CA LEU A 224 3.42 0.86 -2.71
C LEU A 224 2.33 0.10 -3.45
N PHE A 225 1.60 0.79 -4.33
CA PHE A 225 0.58 0.17 -5.17
C PHE A 225 1.12 -0.96 -6.03
N PHE A 226 2.17 -0.72 -6.82
CA PHE A 226 2.70 -1.76 -7.69
C PHE A 226 3.47 -2.86 -6.95
N SER A 227 4.20 -2.53 -5.87
CA SER A 227 4.92 -3.53 -5.07
C SER A 227 3.97 -4.47 -4.31
N SER A 228 2.82 -3.97 -3.85
CA SER A 228 1.80 -4.81 -3.19
C SER A 228 1.07 -5.79 -4.12
N VAL A 229 1.14 -5.55 -5.43
CA VAL A 229 0.41 -6.30 -6.48
C VAL A 229 1.34 -7.23 -7.27
N LEU A 230 2.66 -7.04 -7.17
CA LEU A 230 3.66 -7.78 -7.93
C LEU A 230 4.67 -8.42 -6.97
N THR A 231 4.19 -9.30 -6.09
CA THR A 231 5.03 -9.88 -5.04
C THR A 231 5.84 -11.11 -5.49
N GLU A 232 5.35 -11.83 -6.51
CA GLU A 232 5.98 -13.05 -7.02
C GLU A 232 7.42 -12.78 -7.52
N LYS A 233 8.33 -13.73 -7.24
CA LYS A 233 9.76 -13.61 -7.54
C LYS A 233 10.06 -13.21 -8.99
N ASN A 234 9.28 -13.73 -9.94
CA ASN A 234 9.52 -13.52 -11.37
C ASN A 234 9.11 -12.12 -11.85
N VAL A 235 8.16 -11.48 -11.19
CA VAL A 235 7.61 -10.15 -11.59
C VAL A 235 7.94 -9.05 -10.60
N ARG A 236 8.57 -9.38 -9.46
CA ARG A 236 8.91 -8.41 -8.42
C ARG A 236 9.75 -7.25 -8.93
N ILE A 237 10.72 -7.50 -9.80
CA ILE A 237 11.53 -6.41 -10.36
C ILE A 237 10.70 -5.48 -11.28
N ASN A 238 9.63 -6.01 -11.90
CA ASN A 238 8.71 -5.21 -12.70
C ASN A 238 8.00 -4.17 -11.83
N SER A 239 7.79 -4.42 -10.53
CA SER A 239 7.23 -3.42 -9.62
C SER A 239 8.06 -2.14 -9.60
N ILE A 240 9.39 -2.25 -9.62
CA ILE A 240 10.31 -1.09 -9.62
C ILE A 240 10.19 -0.36 -10.95
N TYR A 241 10.32 -1.07 -12.08
CA TYR A 241 10.28 -0.47 -13.41
C TYR A 241 8.93 0.17 -13.72
N ILE A 242 7.83 -0.51 -13.41
CA ILE A 242 6.47 0.00 -13.61
C ILE A 242 6.24 1.24 -12.73
N SER A 243 6.65 1.20 -11.46
CA SER A 243 6.53 2.37 -10.56
C SER A 243 7.29 3.58 -11.07
N LEU A 244 8.53 3.39 -11.51
CA LEU A 244 9.35 4.46 -12.10
C LEU A 244 8.73 4.99 -13.40
N LEU A 245 8.31 4.10 -14.29
CA LEU A 245 7.68 4.49 -15.56
C LEU A 245 6.39 5.29 -15.33
N VAL A 246 5.49 4.78 -14.48
CA VAL A 246 4.23 5.44 -14.14
C VAL A 246 4.49 6.77 -13.43
N PHE A 247 5.48 6.84 -12.54
CA PHE A 247 5.88 8.09 -11.90
C PHE A 247 6.44 9.10 -12.90
N VAL A 248 7.28 8.69 -13.86
CA VAL A 248 7.80 9.57 -14.92
C VAL A 248 6.65 10.08 -15.77
N ILE A 249 5.74 9.20 -16.22
CA ILE A 249 4.55 9.59 -16.98
C ILE A 249 3.69 10.59 -16.19
N PHE A 250 3.41 10.29 -14.92
CA PHE A 250 2.70 11.18 -14.01
C PHE A 250 3.41 12.53 -13.90
N PHE A 251 4.73 12.54 -13.66
CA PHE A 251 5.52 13.75 -13.50
C PHE A 251 5.52 14.60 -14.77
N LEU A 252 5.68 13.99 -15.94
CA LEU A 252 5.61 14.70 -17.22
C LEU A 252 4.21 15.31 -17.43
N PHE A 253 3.14 14.56 -17.19
CA PHE A 253 1.78 15.12 -17.25
C PHE A 253 1.58 16.24 -16.24
N PHE A 254 2.03 16.06 -15.00
CA PHE A 254 1.94 17.06 -13.95
C PHE A 254 2.71 18.34 -14.31
N HIS A 255 3.93 18.20 -14.83
CA HIS A 255 4.78 19.29 -15.28
C HIS A 255 4.16 20.03 -16.47
N PHE A 256 3.79 19.30 -17.53
CA PHE A 256 3.28 19.87 -18.77
C PHE A 256 1.82 20.31 -18.69
N SER A 257 1.04 19.90 -17.67
CA SER A 257 -0.33 20.37 -17.41
C SER A 257 -0.45 21.90 -17.28
N ARG A 258 0.68 22.60 -17.11
CA ARG A 258 0.75 24.06 -17.16
C ARG A 258 0.47 24.62 -18.57
N SER A 259 0.80 23.88 -19.62
CA SER A 259 0.47 24.25 -21.00
C SER A 259 -1.04 24.08 -21.25
N LYS A 260 -1.68 25.09 -21.87
CA LYS A 260 -3.10 25.02 -22.22
C LYS A 260 -3.41 23.81 -23.10
N ILE A 261 -2.53 23.48 -24.05
CA ILE A 261 -2.71 22.35 -24.97
C ILE A 261 -2.77 21.02 -24.21
N VAL A 262 -1.80 20.77 -23.33
CA VAL A 262 -1.74 19.53 -22.55
C VAL A 262 -2.90 19.46 -21.55
N LYS A 263 -3.32 20.58 -20.97
CA LYS A 263 -4.52 20.64 -20.13
C LYS A 263 -5.78 20.21 -20.88
N TYR A 264 -5.99 20.71 -22.10
CA TYR A 264 -7.14 20.29 -22.92
C TYR A 264 -7.05 18.84 -23.37
N PHE A 265 -5.86 18.36 -23.71
CA PHE A 265 -5.64 16.94 -24.01
C PHE A 265 -5.98 16.03 -22.82
N LEU A 266 -5.52 16.39 -21.61
CA LEU A 266 -5.87 15.66 -20.38
C LEU A 266 -7.38 15.70 -20.11
N LEU A 267 -8.03 16.85 -20.30
CA LEU A 267 -9.48 16.97 -20.17
C LEU A 267 -10.21 16.07 -21.18
N LEU A 268 -9.74 16.02 -22.42
CA LEU A 268 -10.28 15.14 -23.46
C LEU A 268 -10.14 13.66 -23.07
N LEU A 269 -8.99 13.25 -22.53
CA LEU A 269 -8.79 11.87 -22.04
C LEU A 269 -9.76 11.51 -20.91
N VAL A 270 -9.96 12.43 -19.95
CA VAL A 270 -10.94 12.23 -18.87
C VAL A 270 -12.36 12.13 -19.42
N LEU A 271 -12.74 13.02 -20.35
CA LEU A 271 -14.06 12.98 -20.99
C LEU A 271 -14.26 11.69 -21.79
N ALA A 272 -13.27 11.24 -22.55
CA ALA A 272 -13.31 9.98 -23.28
C ALA A 272 -13.50 8.78 -22.33
N GLN A 273 -12.80 8.77 -21.20
CA GLN A 273 -12.97 7.74 -20.18
C GLN A 273 -14.35 7.78 -19.51
N LEU A 274 -14.90 8.98 -19.25
CA LEU A 274 -16.25 9.14 -18.71
C LEU A 274 -17.33 8.67 -19.70
N ILE A 275 -17.16 8.96 -20.99
CA ILE A 275 -18.06 8.49 -22.06
C ILE A 275 -17.98 6.96 -22.16
N SER A 276 -16.77 6.39 -22.18
CA SER A 276 -16.56 4.94 -22.14
C SER A 276 -17.27 4.30 -20.94
N PHE A 277 -17.06 4.86 -19.75
CA PHE A 277 -17.73 4.39 -18.54
C PHE A 277 -19.25 4.51 -18.65
N GLY A 278 -19.79 5.62 -19.16
CA GLY A 278 -21.24 5.80 -19.37
C GLY A 278 -21.84 4.71 -20.27
N ILE A 279 -21.21 4.43 -21.42
CA ILE A 279 -21.67 3.45 -22.40
C ILE A 279 -21.55 2.01 -21.87
N PHE A 280 -20.46 1.70 -21.16
CA PHE A 280 -20.11 0.33 -20.78
C PHE A 280 -20.38 -0.01 -19.31
N SER A 281 -20.81 0.93 -18.46
CA SER A 281 -21.01 0.73 -17.00
C SER A 281 -21.93 -0.42 -16.63
N ARG A 282 -22.91 -0.74 -17.50
CA ARG A 282 -23.87 -1.83 -17.31
C ARG A 282 -23.39 -3.17 -17.88
N LYS A 283 -22.34 -3.16 -18.68
CA LYS A 283 -21.72 -4.38 -19.22
C LYS A 283 -20.66 -4.86 -18.22
N ASN A 284 -20.52 -6.17 -18.08
CA ASN A 284 -19.50 -6.77 -17.22
C ASN A 284 -18.13 -6.69 -17.92
N ILE A 285 -17.49 -7.82 -18.23
CA ILE A 285 -16.23 -7.82 -18.99
C ILE A 285 -16.58 -7.71 -20.48
N VAL A 286 -16.17 -6.60 -21.09
CA VAL A 286 -16.45 -6.28 -22.51
C VAL A 286 -15.35 -6.82 -23.42
N TYR A 287 -14.11 -6.77 -22.95
CA TYR A 287 -12.93 -7.22 -23.67
C TYR A 287 -11.95 -7.84 -22.69
N ASN A 288 -11.30 -8.91 -23.13
CA ASN A 288 -10.23 -9.57 -22.39
C ASN A 288 -9.17 -10.05 -23.37
N SER A 289 -7.94 -9.65 -23.14
CA SER A 289 -6.74 -10.13 -23.83
C SER A 289 -5.63 -10.39 -22.82
N PRO A 290 -4.51 -11.01 -23.21
CA PRO A 290 -3.44 -11.36 -22.28
C PRO A 290 -2.91 -10.19 -21.44
N ASN A 291 -3.01 -8.96 -21.93
CA ASN A 291 -2.44 -7.78 -21.27
C ASN A 291 -3.48 -6.69 -20.94
N LEU A 292 -4.76 -6.88 -21.29
CA LEU A 292 -5.78 -5.85 -21.12
C LEU A 292 -7.16 -6.47 -20.87
N THR A 293 -7.77 -6.05 -19.77
CA THR A 293 -9.16 -6.35 -19.46
C THR A 293 -9.96 -5.05 -19.42
N ILE A 294 -11.11 -5.02 -20.09
CA ILE A 294 -12.05 -3.88 -20.00
C ILE A 294 -13.28 -4.34 -19.23
N TYR A 295 -13.41 -3.86 -18.00
CA TYR A 295 -14.56 -4.12 -17.12
C TYR A 295 -15.36 -2.85 -16.91
N LYS A 296 -16.66 -2.87 -17.23
CA LYS A 296 -17.55 -1.70 -17.08
C LYS A 296 -17.02 -0.42 -17.75
N GLY A 297 -16.25 -0.56 -18.83
CA GLY A 297 -15.62 0.56 -19.55
C GLY A 297 -14.28 1.05 -18.96
N ILE A 298 -13.79 0.42 -17.89
CA ILE A 298 -12.51 0.75 -17.26
C ILE A 298 -11.44 -0.20 -17.83
N PRO A 299 -10.41 0.33 -18.52
CA PRO A 299 -9.28 -0.47 -18.98
C PRO A 299 -8.35 -0.78 -17.80
N ILE A 300 -8.05 -2.08 -17.61
CA ILE A 300 -7.18 -2.59 -16.56
C ILE A 300 -6.04 -3.35 -17.26
N PRO A 301 -4.86 -2.72 -17.41
CA PRO A 301 -3.74 -3.36 -18.08
C PRO A 301 -2.98 -4.28 -17.12
N TYR A 302 -2.49 -5.41 -17.62
CA TYR A 302 -1.45 -6.26 -17.01
C TYR A 302 -1.74 -6.98 -15.67
N PHE A 303 -2.50 -6.36 -14.76
CA PHE A 303 -2.67 -6.85 -13.39
C PHE A 303 -3.75 -7.91 -13.26
N ASP A 304 -3.61 -8.78 -12.25
CA ASP A 304 -4.67 -9.69 -11.84
C ASP A 304 -5.81 -8.92 -11.18
N ILE A 305 -7.04 -9.41 -11.36
CA ILE A 305 -8.25 -8.67 -11.00
C ILE A 305 -9.20 -9.58 -10.26
N MET A 306 -9.68 -9.12 -9.10
CA MET A 306 -10.77 -9.74 -8.38
C MET A 306 -12.05 -8.94 -8.58
N PHE A 307 -13.06 -9.57 -9.16
CA PHE A 307 -14.42 -9.06 -9.31
C PHE A 307 -15.29 -9.60 -8.18
N PHE A 308 -15.92 -8.70 -7.42
CA PHE A 308 -16.78 -9.04 -6.30
C PHE A 308 -18.23 -9.26 -6.74
N GLU A 309 -19.01 -9.90 -5.88
CA GLU A 309 -20.42 -10.24 -6.15
C GLU A 309 -21.28 -9.00 -6.43
N ASN A 310 -21.00 -7.89 -5.74
CA ASN A 310 -21.66 -6.59 -5.91
C ASN A 310 -21.26 -5.86 -7.22
N GLY A 311 -20.35 -6.43 -8.01
CA GLY A 311 -19.86 -5.84 -9.26
C GLY A 311 -18.83 -4.74 -9.07
N LEU A 312 -18.28 -4.56 -7.86
CA LEU A 312 -17.01 -3.85 -7.69
C LEU A 312 -15.86 -4.76 -8.13
N PHE A 313 -14.68 -4.19 -8.31
CA PHE A 313 -13.47 -4.94 -8.57
C PHE A 313 -12.29 -4.31 -7.83
N ARG A 314 -11.23 -5.08 -7.68
CA ARG A 314 -9.95 -4.63 -7.13
C ARG A 314 -8.82 -5.31 -7.89
N ILE A 315 -7.73 -4.57 -8.09
CA ILE A 315 -6.47 -5.15 -8.56
C ILE A 315 -5.84 -5.93 -7.40
N VAL A 316 -5.47 -7.18 -7.66
CA VAL A 316 -4.95 -8.11 -6.66
C VAL A 316 -3.59 -8.63 -7.08
N ASP A 317 -2.85 -9.18 -6.12
CA ASP A 317 -1.51 -9.70 -6.34
C ASP A 317 -1.49 -10.76 -7.44
N LYS A 318 -0.51 -10.64 -8.32
CA LYS A 318 -0.33 -11.51 -9.48
C LYS A 318 0.22 -12.84 -9.03
N LYS A 319 -0.65 -13.85 -8.89
CA LYS A 319 -0.31 -15.15 -8.30
C LYS A 319 -0.75 -16.32 -9.16
N THR A 320 0.18 -17.25 -9.34
CA THR A 320 -0.09 -18.56 -9.94
C THR A 320 -0.63 -19.57 -8.92
N PHE A 321 -0.26 -19.40 -7.64
CA PHE A 321 -0.62 -20.29 -6.55
C PHE A 321 -1.11 -19.49 -5.34
N PHE A 322 -2.31 -19.83 -4.85
CA PHE A 322 -2.87 -19.24 -3.64
C PHE A 322 -2.42 -20.01 -2.40
N GLN A 323 -1.81 -19.32 -1.44
CA GLN A 323 -1.47 -19.87 -0.13
C GLN A 323 -2.73 -19.96 0.76
N THR A 324 -2.64 -20.67 1.89
CA THR A 324 -3.74 -20.82 2.85
C THR A 324 -4.37 -19.48 3.22
N ARG A 325 -3.55 -18.47 3.50
CA ARG A 325 -4.03 -17.13 3.85
C ARG A 325 -4.74 -16.43 2.68
N ASP A 326 -4.25 -16.60 1.46
CA ASP A 326 -4.92 -16.07 0.27
C ASP A 326 -6.32 -16.68 0.14
N LEU A 327 -6.43 -18.00 0.34
CA LEU A 327 -7.70 -18.73 0.29
C LEU A 327 -8.66 -18.29 1.40
N GLU A 328 -8.19 -18.00 2.62
CA GLU A 328 -9.01 -17.44 3.70
C GLU A 328 -9.67 -16.13 3.28
N ILE A 329 -8.89 -15.19 2.72
CA ILE A 329 -9.43 -13.91 2.22
C ILE A 329 -10.39 -14.12 1.05
N ILE A 330 -10.06 -14.97 0.09
CA ILE A 330 -10.95 -15.29 -1.03
C ILE A 330 -12.27 -15.87 -0.52
N ASN A 331 -12.22 -16.73 0.48
CA ASN A 331 -13.39 -17.36 1.10
C ASN A 331 -14.22 -16.37 1.92
N SER A 332 -13.59 -15.39 2.57
CA SER A 332 -14.32 -14.30 3.24
C SER A 332 -15.19 -13.50 2.26
N HIS A 333 -14.80 -13.41 0.99
CA HIS A 333 -15.54 -12.70 -0.05
C HIS A 333 -16.51 -13.58 -0.85
N THR A 334 -16.29 -14.89 -0.91
CA THR A 334 -17.09 -15.81 -1.72
C THR A 334 -18.30 -16.35 -0.96
N ASN A 335 -19.51 -16.23 -1.50
CA ASN A 335 -20.71 -16.85 -0.91
C ASN A 335 -21.10 -18.17 -1.59
N ASP A 336 -21.23 -18.18 -2.92
CA ASP A 336 -21.75 -19.35 -3.66
C ASP A 336 -20.74 -19.90 -4.67
N ILE A 337 -20.24 -19.03 -5.56
CA ILE A 337 -19.39 -19.43 -6.69
C ILE A 337 -18.09 -18.63 -6.65
N LEU A 338 -16.97 -19.33 -6.62
CA LEU A 338 -15.64 -18.80 -6.92
C LEU A 338 -15.24 -19.23 -8.32
N LEU A 339 -14.99 -18.27 -9.19
CA LEU A 339 -14.48 -18.50 -10.52
C LEU A 339 -13.02 -18.02 -10.56
N ILE A 340 -12.14 -18.82 -11.16
CA ILE A 340 -10.73 -18.52 -11.34
C ILE A 340 -10.42 -18.61 -12.84
N GLY A 341 -9.91 -17.52 -13.39
CA GLY A 341 -9.31 -17.46 -14.72
C GLY A 341 -7.85 -17.83 -14.57
N SER A 342 -7.45 -19.00 -15.02
CA SER A 342 -6.13 -19.59 -14.78
C SER A 342 -5.05 -19.13 -15.77
N GLY A 343 -5.30 -18.08 -16.55
CA GLY A 343 -4.44 -17.68 -17.67
C GLY A 343 -4.82 -18.32 -19.01
N GLU A 344 -4.03 -18.05 -20.04
CA GLU A 344 -4.23 -18.60 -21.39
C GLU A 344 -3.73 -20.06 -21.47
N THR A 345 -2.61 -20.35 -20.82
CA THR A 345 -2.04 -21.70 -20.75
C THR A 345 -2.69 -22.57 -19.67
N GLY A 346 -3.38 -21.95 -18.70
CA GLY A 346 -4.07 -22.64 -17.63
C GLY A 346 -3.18 -23.02 -16.45
N LYS A 347 -2.08 -22.27 -16.25
CA LYS A 347 -1.10 -22.55 -15.19
C LYS A 347 -1.41 -21.85 -13.87
N GLY A 348 -2.29 -20.86 -13.86
CA GLY A 348 -2.73 -20.16 -12.66
C GLY A 348 -3.83 -20.89 -11.90
N GLY A 349 -4.21 -20.35 -10.74
CA GLY A 349 -5.31 -20.90 -9.93
C GLY A 349 -4.94 -22.12 -9.09
N GLY A 350 -3.65 -22.35 -8.82
CA GLY A 350 -3.22 -23.36 -7.87
C GLY A 350 -3.56 -23.01 -6.41
N GLY A 351 -3.40 -23.96 -5.50
CA GLY A 351 -3.65 -23.77 -4.06
C GLY A 351 -4.88 -24.49 -3.51
N PHE A 352 -5.83 -24.83 -4.38
CA PHE A 352 -7.04 -25.57 -3.99
C PHE A 352 -6.75 -27.06 -3.73
N PRO A 353 -7.57 -27.75 -2.90
CA PRO A 353 -7.37 -29.16 -2.54
C PRO A 353 -7.33 -30.10 -3.75
N LYS A 354 -8.10 -29.80 -4.80
CA LYS A 354 -8.13 -30.57 -6.04
C LYS A 354 -7.69 -29.72 -7.23
N LYS A 355 -7.09 -30.37 -8.23
CA LYS A 355 -6.71 -29.76 -9.52
C LYS A 355 -7.79 -29.86 -10.60
N GLU A 356 -9.00 -30.24 -10.22
CA GLU A 356 -10.15 -30.39 -11.13
C GLU A 356 -10.69 -29.01 -11.53
N GLU A 357 -11.18 -28.88 -12.78
CA GLU A 357 -11.79 -27.63 -13.27
C GLU A 357 -13.03 -27.21 -12.48
N MET A 358 -13.75 -28.17 -11.90
CA MET A 358 -14.90 -27.93 -11.02
C MET A 358 -14.73 -28.73 -9.74
N GLN A 359 -14.92 -28.07 -8.60
CA GLN A 359 -14.93 -28.72 -7.30
C GLN A 359 -15.90 -28.02 -6.34
N PHE A 360 -16.34 -28.76 -5.33
CA PHE A 360 -17.12 -28.23 -4.22
C PHE A 360 -16.35 -28.44 -2.93
N TYR A 361 -16.32 -27.43 -2.07
CA TYR A 361 -15.83 -27.59 -0.70
C TYR A 361 -16.58 -26.68 0.27
N ILE A 362 -16.43 -26.96 1.56
CA ILE A 362 -17.06 -26.19 2.63
C ILE A 362 -16.18 -24.98 2.94
N ASN A 363 -16.70 -23.77 2.74
CA ASN A 363 -16.08 -22.55 3.21
C ASN A 363 -16.21 -22.48 4.73
N ASP A 364 -15.10 -22.74 5.43
CA ASP A 364 -15.05 -22.81 6.89
C ASP A 364 -15.38 -21.50 7.60
N ILE A 365 -15.20 -20.36 6.93
CA ILE A 365 -15.48 -19.02 7.48
C ILE A 365 -16.99 -18.77 7.48
N LYS A 366 -17.66 -19.06 6.35
CA LYS A 366 -19.10 -18.79 6.18
C LYS A 366 -20.00 -19.99 6.47
N LYS A 367 -19.40 -21.16 6.73
CA LYS A 367 -20.11 -22.45 6.94
C LYS A 367 -21.07 -22.78 5.80
N ARG A 368 -20.62 -22.60 4.55
CA ARG A 368 -21.41 -22.82 3.33
C ARG A 368 -20.63 -23.61 2.29
N CYS A 369 -21.33 -24.42 1.50
CA CYS A 369 -20.74 -25.07 0.34
C CYS A 369 -20.47 -24.02 -0.75
N VAL A 370 -19.24 -24.00 -1.26
CA VAL A 370 -18.80 -23.12 -2.34
C VAL A 370 -18.44 -23.98 -3.54
N GLN A 371 -18.94 -23.59 -4.71
CA GLN A 371 -18.50 -24.14 -6.00
C GLN A 371 -17.29 -23.36 -6.49
N VAL A 372 -16.20 -24.06 -6.79
CA VAL A 372 -15.02 -23.47 -7.42
C VAL A 372 -14.89 -23.96 -8.85
N LEU A 373 -14.73 -23.00 -9.76
CA LEU A 373 -14.52 -23.21 -11.19
C LEU A 373 -13.16 -22.65 -11.57
N ILE A 374 -12.24 -23.47 -12.08
CA ILE A 374 -10.92 -23.06 -12.54
C ILE A 374 -10.88 -23.29 -14.05
N LEU A 375 -10.90 -22.21 -14.82
CA LEU A 375 -11.03 -22.25 -16.29
C LEU A 375 -9.98 -21.34 -16.93
N LYS A 376 -9.56 -21.66 -18.16
CA LYS A 376 -8.77 -20.73 -18.99
C LYS A 376 -9.50 -19.41 -19.18
N ASN A 377 -8.76 -18.30 -19.29
CA ASN A 377 -9.30 -16.94 -19.25
C ASN A 377 -10.48 -16.70 -20.22
N LYS A 378 -10.36 -17.16 -21.47
CA LYS A 378 -11.45 -17.06 -22.45
C LYS A 378 -12.76 -17.69 -21.95
N ASN A 379 -12.68 -18.91 -21.43
CA ASN A 379 -13.84 -19.66 -20.92
C ASN A 379 -14.35 -19.06 -19.61
N ALA A 380 -13.43 -18.65 -18.72
CA ALA A 380 -13.77 -18.01 -17.46
C ALA A 380 -14.54 -16.70 -17.68
N VAL A 381 -14.10 -15.83 -18.58
CA VAL A 381 -14.80 -14.57 -18.89
C VAL A 381 -16.19 -14.82 -19.47
N THR A 382 -16.35 -15.78 -20.38
CA THR A 382 -17.66 -16.18 -20.90
C THR A 382 -18.57 -16.70 -19.79
N MET A 383 -18.04 -17.56 -18.91
CA MET A 383 -18.79 -18.10 -17.78
C MET A 383 -19.20 -17.01 -16.78
N PHE A 384 -18.28 -16.10 -16.43
CA PHE A 384 -18.55 -14.97 -15.55
C PHE A 384 -19.71 -14.12 -16.07
N ASN A 385 -19.65 -13.71 -17.34
CA ASN A 385 -20.69 -12.90 -17.97
C ASN A 385 -22.04 -13.63 -17.99
N LYS A 386 -22.04 -14.95 -18.25
CA LYS A 386 -23.25 -15.79 -18.18
C LYS A 386 -23.83 -15.84 -16.77
N LEU A 387 -23.01 -16.10 -15.76
CA LEU A 387 -23.41 -16.16 -14.35
C LEU A 387 -23.98 -14.82 -13.86
N LYS A 388 -23.35 -13.69 -14.24
CA LYS A 388 -23.87 -12.36 -13.92
C LYS A 388 -25.20 -12.07 -14.62
N LYS A 389 -25.39 -12.49 -15.88
CA LYS A 389 -26.69 -12.38 -16.58
C LYS A 389 -27.78 -13.20 -15.88
N GLN A 390 -27.42 -14.34 -15.30
CA GLN A 390 -28.30 -15.18 -14.47
C GLN A 390 -28.46 -14.68 -13.02
N LYS A 391 -27.91 -13.50 -12.68
CA LYS A 391 -27.94 -12.91 -11.33
C LYS A 391 -27.35 -13.84 -10.24
N LYS A 392 -26.40 -14.69 -10.60
CA LYS A 392 -25.69 -15.55 -9.63
C LYS A 392 -24.66 -14.74 -8.83
N ARG A 393 -24.45 -15.14 -7.58
CA ARG A 393 -23.41 -14.60 -6.69
C ARG A 393 -22.07 -15.26 -7.02
N VAL A 394 -21.28 -14.56 -7.82
CA VAL A 394 -19.97 -15.05 -8.27
C VAL A 394 -18.89 -14.04 -7.90
N VAL A 395 -17.84 -14.54 -7.23
CA VAL A 395 -16.54 -13.88 -7.13
C VAL A 395 -15.67 -14.43 -8.24
N PHE A 396 -14.98 -13.56 -8.98
CA PHE A 396 -14.13 -13.97 -10.09
C PHE A 396 -12.72 -13.40 -9.93
N ILE A 397 -11.70 -14.25 -9.91
CA ILE A 397 -10.29 -13.81 -9.96
C ILE A 397 -9.74 -14.14 -11.34
N LEU A 398 -9.25 -13.14 -12.05
CA LEU A 398 -8.68 -13.27 -13.39
C LEU A 398 -7.16 -13.12 -13.32
N HIS A 399 -6.44 -14.20 -13.66
CA HIS A 399 -4.98 -14.23 -13.72
C HIS A 399 -4.46 -13.89 -15.12
N HIS A 400 -3.53 -12.95 -15.20
CA HIS A 400 -2.78 -12.63 -16.41
C HIS A 400 -1.38 -13.29 -16.33
N GLU A 401 -1.03 -14.17 -17.27
CA GLU A 401 0.19 -15.02 -17.19
C GLU A 401 1.52 -14.33 -17.51
N LYS A 402 1.51 -13.07 -17.95
CA LYS A 402 2.72 -12.33 -18.36
C LYS A 402 2.98 -11.13 -17.48
#